data_AF-A0AAJ1NUF3-F1
#
_entry.id   AF-A0AAJ1NUF3-F1
#
_cell.length_a   1.000
_cell.length_b   1.000
_cell.length_c   1.000
_cell.angle_alpha   90.00
_cell.angle_beta   90.00
_cell.angle_gamma   90.00
#
_symmetry.space_group_name_H-M   'P 1'
#
loop_
_entity.id
_entity.type
_entity.pdbx_description
1 polymer ?
#
loop_
_entity_poly.entity_id
_entity_poly.type
_entity_poly.pdbx_seq_one_letter_code
_entity_poly.pdbx_strand_id
1 'polypeptide(L)'
;MKMTIIYALLSVFFGVYGTTASASNTNQVSQNLETAIPQQKQIVIGNWDEFNSRKIDRLIQEAKQKPAHSLYAVFDFDNTTAFLDIEEATLIYQLENLKFSMKPEILKEIIYKDIPPSNFNSDYNNKNHQPVNINLIGQDIIDSYTWLYNNYSGFAGNKTLDEIKKILII
;
A
#
# COMPACT_ATOMS: atom_id res chain seq x y z
N MET A 1 -13.88 28.38 -28.33
CA MET A 1 -14.84 27.45 -28.95
C MET A 1 -14.98 26.26 -28.00
N LYS A 2 -16.13 26.12 -27.32
CA LYS A 2 -16.38 25.05 -26.33
C LYS A 2 -16.55 23.72 -27.09
N MET A 3 -15.80 22.69 -26.72
CA MET A 3 -15.99 21.34 -27.27
C MET A 3 -16.39 20.38 -26.16
N THR A 4 -17.63 19.91 -26.27
CA THR A 4 -18.36 19.08 -25.33
C THR A 4 -17.89 17.63 -25.42
N ILE A 5 -17.72 16.99 -24.27
CA ILE A 5 -17.37 15.58 -24.10
C ILE A 5 -18.63 14.72 -24.38
N ILE A 6 -18.50 13.69 -25.21
CA ILE A 6 -19.52 12.63 -25.38
C ILE A 6 -18.85 11.30 -25.02
N TYR A 7 -19.29 10.69 -23.92
CA TYR A 7 -18.94 9.32 -23.54
C TYR A 7 -19.86 8.35 -24.28
N ALA A 8 -19.30 7.43 -25.07
CA ALA A 8 -20.02 6.31 -25.66
C ALA A 8 -19.75 5.04 -24.82
N LEU A 9 -20.80 4.54 -24.18
CA LEU A 9 -20.86 3.21 -23.56
C LEU A 9 -21.00 2.16 -24.67
N LEU A 10 -20.00 1.28 -24.81
CA LEU A 10 -20.11 0.07 -25.64
C LEU A 10 -20.40 -1.14 -24.75
N SER A 11 -21.66 -1.55 -24.69
CA SER A 11 -22.08 -2.87 -24.21
C SER A 11 -22.02 -3.87 -25.35
N VAL A 12 -21.17 -4.88 -25.27
CA VAL A 12 -21.11 -5.97 -26.25
C VAL A 12 -21.69 -7.24 -25.64
N PHE A 13 -22.88 -7.60 -26.10
CA PHE A 13 -23.47 -8.93 -25.99
C PHE A 13 -23.11 -9.72 -27.25
N PHE A 14 -22.50 -10.90 -27.09
CA PHE A 14 -22.54 -12.02 -28.04
C PHE A 14 -22.67 -13.27 -27.17
N GLY A 15 -23.64 -14.17 -27.33
CA GLY A 15 -24.28 -14.64 -28.55
C GLY A 15 -23.90 -16.10 -28.71
N VAL A 16 -24.70 -16.99 -28.08
CA VAL A 16 -24.53 -18.45 -28.13
C VAL A 16 -24.71 -18.95 -29.57
N TYR A 17 -23.72 -19.67 -30.09
CA TYR A 17 -23.91 -20.62 -31.18
C TYR A 17 -23.47 -21.99 -30.70
N GLY A 18 -24.43 -22.90 -30.61
CA GLY A 18 -24.18 -24.32 -30.40
C GLY A 18 -23.72 -24.98 -31.69
N THR A 19 -22.71 -25.84 -31.59
CA THR A 19 -22.46 -26.93 -32.54
C THR A 19 -22.21 -28.20 -31.74
N THR A 20 -22.92 -29.25 -32.13
CA THR A 20 -22.85 -30.60 -31.58
C THR A 20 -21.57 -31.29 -32.04
N ALA A 21 -20.77 -31.77 -31.10
CA ALA A 21 -19.83 -32.86 -31.33
C ALA A 21 -19.76 -33.73 -30.06
N SER A 22 -20.42 -34.87 -30.10
CA SER A 22 -20.24 -35.94 -29.12
C SER A 22 -18.87 -36.59 -29.35
N ALA A 23 -17.96 -36.40 -28.41
CA ALA A 23 -16.80 -37.27 -28.23
C ALA A 23 -16.88 -37.86 -26.83
N SER A 24 -17.37 -39.09 -26.77
CA SER A 24 -17.37 -39.93 -25.58
C SER A 24 -15.92 -40.26 -25.22
N ASN A 25 -15.38 -39.61 -24.18
CA ASN A 25 -14.21 -40.11 -23.47
C ASN A 25 -14.60 -40.34 -22.01
N THR A 26 -14.85 -41.61 -21.71
CA THR A 26 -14.91 -42.20 -20.39
C THR A 26 -13.60 -41.95 -19.66
N ASN A 27 -13.59 -40.94 -18.78
CA ASN A 27 -12.75 -40.93 -17.61
C ASN A 27 -13.70 -40.94 -16.41
N GLN A 28 -13.74 -42.08 -15.71
CA GLN A 28 -14.35 -42.17 -14.38
C GLN A 28 -13.53 -41.29 -13.43
N VAL A 29 -13.88 -40.00 -13.39
CA VAL A 29 -13.58 -39.17 -12.23
C VAL A 29 -14.53 -39.65 -11.15
N SER A 30 -13.98 -40.36 -10.16
CA SER A 30 -14.68 -40.67 -8.92
C SER A 30 -15.33 -39.39 -8.40
N GLN A 31 -16.65 -39.30 -8.56
CA GLN A 31 -17.47 -38.36 -7.83
C GLN A 31 -17.42 -38.79 -6.37
N ASN A 32 -16.43 -38.29 -5.64
CA ASN A 32 -16.63 -38.03 -4.23
C ASN A 32 -17.67 -36.90 -4.18
N LEU A 33 -18.96 -37.30 -4.22
CA LEU A 33 -20.05 -36.49 -3.73
C LEU A 33 -19.79 -36.32 -2.22
N GLU A 34 -18.90 -35.38 -1.88
CA GLU A 34 -19.03 -34.67 -0.62
C GLU A 34 -20.45 -34.09 -0.67
N THR A 35 -21.36 -34.75 0.04
CA THR A 35 -22.68 -34.22 0.35
C THR A 35 -22.50 -32.76 0.73
N ALA A 36 -22.95 -31.87 -0.16
CA ALA A 36 -22.94 -30.44 0.07
C ALA A 36 -23.93 -30.17 1.20
N ILE A 37 -23.44 -30.30 2.44
CA ILE A 37 -24.06 -29.62 3.56
C ILE A 37 -24.06 -28.15 3.15
N PRO A 38 -25.23 -27.47 3.12
CA PRO A 38 -25.25 -26.06 2.83
C PRO A 38 -24.39 -25.38 3.89
N GLN A 39 -23.14 -25.05 3.55
CA GLN A 39 -22.27 -24.27 4.42
C GLN A 39 -22.98 -22.93 4.58
N GLN A 40 -23.50 -22.69 5.77
CA GLN A 40 -23.95 -21.37 6.14
C GLN A 40 -22.74 -20.45 6.01
N LYS A 41 -22.75 -19.66 4.95
CA LYS A 41 -21.70 -18.73 4.57
C LYS A 41 -21.44 -17.77 5.72
N GLN A 42 -20.22 -17.79 6.27
CA GLN A 42 -19.93 -17.07 7.51
C GLN A 42 -19.34 -15.69 7.25
N ILE A 43 -18.65 -15.52 6.13
CA ILE A 43 -18.13 -14.23 5.69
C ILE A 43 -19.03 -13.58 4.65
N VAL A 44 -19.20 -12.25 4.73
CA VAL A 44 -19.78 -11.49 3.63
C VAL A 44 -18.85 -11.63 2.43
N ILE A 45 -19.36 -12.03 1.26
CA ILE A 45 -18.55 -11.97 0.03
C ILE A 45 -18.40 -10.49 -0.30
N GLY A 46 -17.27 -9.92 0.10
CA GLY A 46 -16.68 -8.76 -0.58
C GLY A 46 -16.06 -9.20 -1.91
N ASN A 47 -14.92 -8.65 -2.27
CA ASN A 47 -14.20 -9.02 -3.50
C ASN A 47 -13.31 -10.28 -3.33
N TRP A 48 -13.69 -11.21 -2.44
CA TRP A 48 -12.96 -12.47 -2.25
C TRP A 48 -13.19 -13.41 -3.43
N ASP A 49 -12.12 -14.06 -3.92
CA ASP A 49 -12.28 -15.16 -4.86
C ASP A 49 -12.91 -16.40 -4.17
N GLU A 50 -13.53 -17.25 -4.99
CA GLU A 50 -14.29 -18.40 -4.50
C GLU A 50 -13.42 -19.44 -3.77
N PHE A 51 -12.16 -19.59 -4.20
CA PHE A 51 -11.25 -20.55 -3.58
C PHE A 51 -10.91 -20.10 -2.15
N ASN A 52 -10.46 -18.87 -1.97
CA ASN A 52 -10.08 -18.34 -0.66
C ASN A 52 -11.28 -18.20 0.28
N SER A 53 -12.43 -17.72 -0.21
CA SER A 53 -13.65 -17.62 0.59
C SER A 53 -14.05 -18.98 1.20
N ARG A 54 -14.03 -20.06 0.41
CA ARG A 54 -14.38 -21.40 0.90
C ARG A 54 -13.39 -21.94 1.93
N LYS A 55 -12.09 -21.65 1.75
CA LYS A 55 -11.05 -22.07 2.69
C LYS A 55 -11.21 -21.37 4.04
N ILE A 56 -11.49 -20.06 4.03
CA ILE A 56 -11.72 -19.26 5.24
C ILE A 56 -12.99 -19.74 5.95
N ASP A 57 -14.10 -19.96 5.22
CA ASP A 57 -15.34 -20.47 5.82
C ASP A 57 -15.13 -21.82 6.51
N ARG A 58 -14.36 -22.73 5.90
CA ARG A 58 -14.00 -24.02 6.50
C ARG A 58 -13.15 -23.84 7.76
N LEU A 59 -12.12 -23.00 7.69
CA LEU A 59 -11.25 -22.70 8.83
C LEU A 59 -12.06 -22.19 10.03
N ILE A 60 -12.99 -21.25 9.81
CA ILE A 60 -13.83 -20.70 10.88
C ILE A 60 -14.78 -21.77 11.45
N GLN A 61 -15.34 -22.65 10.61
CA GLN A 61 -16.19 -23.76 11.06
C GLN A 61 -15.44 -24.75 11.95
N GLU A 62 -14.23 -25.12 11.57
CA GLU A 62 -13.36 -25.99 12.36
C GLU A 62 -12.95 -25.31 13.69
N ALA A 63 -12.62 -24.02 13.65
CA ALA A 63 -12.27 -23.25 14.84
C ALA A 63 -13.39 -23.19 15.89
N LYS A 64 -14.66 -23.09 15.44
CA LYS A 64 -15.84 -23.08 16.34
C LYS A 64 -16.04 -24.37 17.13
N GLN A 65 -15.43 -25.48 16.71
CA GLN A 65 -15.49 -26.75 17.44
C GLN A 65 -14.46 -26.82 18.58
N LYS A 66 -13.59 -25.82 18.71
CA LYS A 66 -12.57 -25.76 19.75
C LYS A 66 -13.05 -24.93 20.94
N PRO A 67 -12.48 -25.15 22.15
CA PRO A 67 -12.81 -24.33 23.32
C PRO A 67 -12.64 -22.83 23.03
N ALA A 68 -13.47 -22.01 23.66
CA ALA A 68 -13.38 -20.56 23.52
C ALA A 68 -11.96 -20.07 23.86
N HIS A 69 -11.46 -19.11 23.06
CA HIS A 69 -10.12 -18.50 23.21
C HIS A 69 -8.92 -19.45 23.05
N SER A 70 -9.10 -20.67 22.52
CA SER A 70 -7.98 -21.60 22.29
C SER A 70 -7.24 -21.38 20.97
N LEU A 71 -7.75 -20.51 20.10
CA LEU A 71 -7.21 -20.23 18.77
C LEU A 71 -7.11 -18.73 18.54
N TYR A 72 -6.10 -18.33 17.77
CA TYR A 72 -5.91 -16.97 17.29
C TYR A 72 -5.38 -17.01 15.84
N ALA A 73 -5.55 -15.90 15.14
CA ALA A 73 -4.96 -15.67 13.83
C ALA A 73 -4.13 -14.38 13.89
N VAL A 74 -3.04 -14.35 13.14
CA VAL A 74 -2.16 -13.20 13.03
C VAL A 74 -2.19 -12.74 11.59
N PHE A 75 -2.34 -11.44 11.40
CA PHE A 75 -2.33 -10.80 10.09
C PHE A 75 -1.30 -9.70 10.12
N ASP A 76 -0.55 -9.59 9.03
CA ASP A 76 0.25 -8.41 8.76
C ASP A 76 -0.68 -7.22 8.45
N PHE A 77 -0.20 -5.99 8.62
CA PHE A 77 -0.99 -4.79 8.40
C PHE A 77 -0.79 -4.24 6.99
N ASP A 78 0.43 -3.80 6.70
CA ASP A 78 0.78 -3.11 5.46
C ASP A 78 0.71 -4.07 4.26
N ASN A 79 0.07 -3.61 3.19
CA ASN A 79 -0.20 -4.40 1.98
C ASN A 79 -0.89 -5.77 2.20
N THR A 80 -1.49 -6.00 3.38
CA THR A 80 -2.19 -7.25 3.73
C THR A 80 -3.58 -6.97 4.29
N THR A 81 -3.67 -6.22 5.40
CA THR A 81 -4.95 -5.83 6.02
C THR A 81 -5.43 -4.48 5.47
N ALA A 82 -4.50 -3.57 5.18
CA ALA A 82 -4.77 -2.31 4.51
C ALA A 82 -4.00 -2.23 3.20
N PHE A 83 -4.54 -1.49 2.23
CA PHE A 83 -3.79 -1.15 1.02
C PHE A 83 -2.71 -0.12 1.35
N LEU A 84 -1.56 -0.27 0.70
CA LEU A 84 -0.36 0.54 0.91
C LEU A 84 0.26 0.32 2.30
N ASP A 85 1.23 1.16 2.62
CA ASP A 85 2.02 1.12 3.84
C ASP A 85 1.72 2.34 4.73
N ILE A 86 1.44 2.08 6.01
CA ILE A 86 1.06 3.12 6.97
C ILE A 86 2.23 4.03 7.34
N GLU A 87 3.46 3.50 7.39
CA GLU A 87 4.66 4.28 7.65
C GLU A 87 4.98 5.18 6.46
N GLU A 88 4.81 4.69 5.23
CA GLU A 88 4.95 5.51 4.01
C GLU A 88 3.92 6.65 4.00
N ALA A 89 2.64 6.33 4.20
CA ALA A 89 1.58 7.34 4.22
C ALA A 89 1.81 8.38 5.33
N THR A 90 2.28 7.92 6.50
CA THR A 90 2.59 8.79 7.64
C THR A 90 3.77 9.70 7.31
N LEU A 91 4.86 9.17 6.74
CA LEU A 91 6.05 9.94 6.39
C LEU A 91 5.72 11.01 5.34
N ILE A 92 4.98 10.66 4.28
CA ILE A 92 4.53 11.62 3.27
C ILE A 92 3.74 12.75 3.92
N TYR A 93 2.75 12.40 4.76
CA TYR A 93 1.95 13.41 5.45
C TYR A 93 2.81 14.30 6.37
N GLN A 94 3.78 13.73 7.09
CA GLN A 94 4.70 14.50 7.93
C GLN A 94 5.57 15.46 7.12
N LEU A 95 6.09 15.03 5.97
CA LEU A 95 6.89 15.86 5.06
C LEU A 95 6.05 17.01 4.49
N GLU A 96 4.85 16.72 3.99
CA GLU A 96 3.97 17.72 3.36
C GLU A 96 3.42 18.77 4.33
N ASN A 97 3.37 18.44 5.62
CA ASN A 97 2.76 19.27 6.66
C ASN A 97 3.74 19.74 7.74
N LEU A 98 5.04 19.47 7.54
CA LEU A 98 6.12 19.77 8.48
C LEU A 98 5.81 19.31 9.91
N LYS A 99 5.31 18.08 10.05
CA LYS A 99 4.89 17.50 11.35
C LYS A 99 6.03 16.73 12.01
N PHE A 100 7.08 17.46 12.35
CA PHE A 100 8.23 16.95 13.09
C PHE A 100 8.29 17.60 14.47
N SER A 101 8.76 16.89 15.49
CA SER A 101 8.88 17.44 16.86
C SER A 101 10.34 17.44 17.34
N MET A 102 11.28 17.62 16.41
CA MET A 102 12.70 17.54 16.70
C MET A 102 13.43 18.82 16.30
N LYS A 103 14.46 19.20 17.07
CA LYS A 103 15.38 20.26 16.69
C LYS A 103 16.35 19.77 15.60
N PRO A 104 16.97 20.66 14.81
CA PRO A 104 17.91 20.26 13.76
C PRO A 104 19.07 19.37 14.25
N GLU A 105 19.55 19.59 15.48
CA GLU A 105 20.65 18.79 16.06
C GLU A 105 20.22 17.33 16.26
N ILE A 106 18.97 17.11 16.67
CA ILE A 106 18.40 15.77 16.84
C ILE A 106 18.13 15.11 15.49
N LEU A 107 17.64 15.87 14.50
CA LEU A 107 17.46 15.35 13.15
C LEU A 107 18.80 14.88 12.57
N LYS A 108 19.87 15.63 12.79
CA LYS A 108 21.22 15.25 12.38
C LYS A 108 21.65 13.90 12.95
N GLU A 109 21.36 13.61 14.21
CA GLU A 109 21.68 12.30 14.79
C GLU A 109 20.85 11.17 14.17
N ILE A 110 19.56 11.42 13.90
CA ILE A 110 18.62 10.40 13.41
C ILE A 110 18.87 10.07 11.93
N ILE A 111 19.12 11.07 11.08
CA ILE A 111 19.19 10.87 9.63
C ILE A 111 20.38 10.00 9.18
N TYR A 112 21.43 9.91 10.01
CA TYR A 112 22.59 9.05 9.73
C TYR A 112 22.53 7.69 10.40
N LYS A 113 21.56 7.46 11.28
CA LYS A 113 21.54 6.27 12.14
C LYS A 113 21.37 5.00 11.31
N ASP A 114 22.32 4.07 11.47
CA ASP A 114 22.31 2.75 10.84
C ASP A 114 22.31 2.77 9.30
N ILE A 115 22.74 3.87 8.67
CA ILE A 115 22.86 3.99 7.21
C ILE A 115 24.33 3.86 6.76
N PRO A 116 24.68 2.92 5.86
CA PRO A 116 26.03 2.79 5.34
C PRO A 116 26.50 4.06 4.60
N PRO A 117 27.77 4.48 4.77
CA PRO A 117 28.30 5.68 4.13
C PRO A 117 28.67 5.48 2.65
N SER A 118 28.59 4.25 2.14
CA SER A 118 28.85 3.95 0.73
C SER A 118 27.84 4.63 -0.19
N ASN A 119 28.22 4.82 -1.44
CA ASN A 119 27.29 5.28 -2.47
C ASN A 119 26.10 4.33 -2.58
N PHE A 120 24.93 4.92 -2.78
CA PHE A 120 23.72 4.20 -3.14
C PHE A 120 23.88 3.55 -4.52
N ASN A 121 22.95 2.66 -4.87
CA ASN A 121 22.90 2.07 -6.20
C ASN A 121 22.86 3.17 -7.28
N SER A 122 23.48 2.94 -8.43
CA SER A 122 23.50 3.86 -9.58
C SER A 122 22.12 4.32 -10.04
N ASP A 123 21.07 3.54 -9.77
CA ASP A 123 19.67 3.92 -10.05
C ASP A 123 19.22 5.17 -9.25
N TYR A 124 19.92 5.48 -8.16
CA TYR A 124 19.70 6.65 -7.31
C TYR A 124 20.73 7.76 -7.51
N ASN A 125 21.52 7.70 -8.60
CA ASN A 125 22.39 8.80 -8.96
C ASN A 125 21.56 10.07 -9.21
N ASN A 126 22.17 11.22 -8.96
CA ASN A 126 21.50 12.50 -9.19
C ASN A 126 21.24 12.76 -10.69
N LYS A 127 20.57 13.86 -11.01
CA LYS A 127 20.24 14.25 -12.41
C LYS A 127 21.46 14.41 -13.33
N ASN A 128 22.66 14.55 -12.77
CA ASN A 128 23.92 14.62 -13.50
C ASN A 128 24.63 13.24 -13.58
N HIS A 129 23.93 12.15 -13.24
CA HIS A 129 24.44 10.79 -13.16
C HIS A 129 25.59 10.59 -12.17
N GLN A 130 25.73 11.47 -11.18
CA GLN A 130 26.76 11.36 -10.15
C GLN A 130 26.25 10.52 -8.97
N PRO A 131 27.12 9.68 -8.36
CA PRO A 131 26.77 8.93 -7.17
C PRO A 131 26.32 9.82 -6.00
N VAL A 132 25.30 9.34 -5.28
CA VAL A 132 24.80 9.94 -4.03
C VAL A 132 25.05 8.97 -2.88
N ASN A 133 25.30 9.49 -1.69
CA ASN A 133 25.38 8.72 -0.44
C ASN A 133 24.72 9.51 0.69
N ILE A 134 24.61 8.87 1.86
CA ILE A 134 23.95 9.48 3.02
C ILE A 134 24.65 10.76 3.50
N ASN A 135 25.96 10.88 3.39
CA ASN A 135 26.68 12.08 3.82
C ASN A 135 26.29 13.29 2.98
N LEU A 136 26.12 13.10 1.66
CA LEU A 136 25.70 14.16 0.74
C LEU A 136 24.24 14.56 0.99
N ILE A 137 23.30 13.62 0.84
CA ILE A 137 21.88 13.96 0.96
C ILE A 137 21.47 14.32 2.39
N GLY A 138 22.11 13.71 3.40
CA GLY A 138 21.85 14.02 4.80
C GLY A 138 22.21 15.46 5.14
N GLN A 139 23.31 15.98 4.57
CA GLN A 139 23.69 17.37 4.76
C GLN A 139 22.66 18.32 4.12
N ASP A 140 22.23 18.03 2.88
CA ASP A 140 21.19 18.82 2.20
C ASP A 140 19.86 18.83 2.99
N ILE A 141 19.48 17.69 3.58
CA ILE A 141 18.30 17.56 4.44
C ILE A 141 18.43 18.41 5.70
N ILE A 142 19.58 18.34 6.38
CA ILE A 142 19.83 19.10 7.63
C ILE A 142 19.80 20.60 7.37
N ASP A 143 20.43 21.07 6.30
CA ASP A 143 20.46 22.49 5.95
C ASP A 143 19.05 23.01 5.62
N SER A 144 18.31 22.24 4.82
CA SER A 144 16.92 22.55 4.47
C SER A 144 16.02 22.57 5.71
N TYR A 145 16.14 21.57 6.58
CA TYR A 145 15.35 21.49 7.81
C TYR A 145 15.70 22.59 8.81
N THR A 146 16.98 22.96 8.93
CA THR A 146 17.41 24.07 9.79
C THR A 146 16.79 25.38 9.34
N TRP A 147 16.76 25.63 8.02
CA TRP A 147 16.08 26.80 7.48
C TRP A 147 14.57 26.75 7.78
N LEU A 148 13.92 25.61 7.53
CA LEU A 148 12.51 25.41 7.84
C LEU A 148 12.20 25.66 9.32
N TYR A 149 13.02 25.12 10.22
CA TYR A 149 12.89 25.26 11.66
C TYR A 149 12.89 26.72 12.11
N ASN A 150 13.76 27.54 11.51
CA ASN A 150 13.91 28.95 11.84
C ASN A 150 12.87 29.86 11.16
N ASN A 151 12.13 29.36 10.17
CA ASN A 151 11.24 30.18 9.35
C ASN A 151 9.76 29.79 9.45
N TYR A 152 9.43 28.51 9.68
CA TYR A 152 8.06 28.03 9.79
C TYR A 152 7.47 28.32 11.18
N SER A 153 6.23 28.83 11.21
CA SER A 153 5.48 29.18 12.41
C SER A 153 5.08 27.99 13.27
N GLY A 154 5.10 26.77 12.71
CA GLY A 154 4.97 25.54 13.49
C GLY A 154 6.21 25.18 14.30
N PHE A 155 7.32 25.89 14.09
CA PHE A 155 8.60 25.73 14.78
C PHE A 155 9.01 27.05 15.47
N ALA A 156 10.24 27.54 15.24
CA ALA A 156 10.76 28.77 15.85
C ALA A 156 10.59 30.02 14.97
N GLY A 157 10.04 29.86 13.76
CA GLY A 157 9.84 30.95 12.81
C GLY A 157 8.46 31.59 12.91
N ASN A 158 8.09 32.32 11.85
CA ASN A 158 6.86 33.11 11.80
C ASN A 158 6.07 32.99 10.49
N LYS A 159 6.57 32.24 9.50
CA LYS A 159 5.90 32.02 8.21
C LYS A 159 4.94 30.85 8.31
N THR A 160 3.76 31.00 7.74
CA THR A 160 2.77 29.93 7.60
C THR A 160 3.25 28.83 6.65
N LEU A 161 2.62 27.65 6.70
CA LEU A 161 2.96 26.54 5.81
C LEU A 161 2.78 26.92 4.33
N ASP A 162 1.73 27.68 4.01
CA ASP A 162 1.45 28.15 2.65
C ASP A 162 2.53 29.12 2.14
N GLU A 163 3.08 29.98 3.00
CA GLU A 163 4.20 30.84 2.63
C GLU A 163 5.48 30.03 2.38
N ILE A 164 5.75 29.02 3.24
CA ILE A 164 6.89 28.11 3.05
C ILE A 164 6.79 27.37 1.72
N LYS A 165 5.62 26.81 1.39
CA LYS A 165 5.37 26.09 0.12
C LYS A 165 5.47 26.96 -1.13
N LYS A 166 5.36 28.29 -1.01
CA LYS A 166 5.58 29.22 -2.14
C LYS A 166 7.06 29.58 -2.34
N ILE A 167 7.84 29.59 -1.25
CA ILE A 167 9.27 29.92 -1.27
C ILE A 167 10.07 28.73 -1.78
N LEU A 168 9.78 27.56 -1.21
CA LEU A 168 10.30 26.30 -1.71
C LEU A 168 9.44 25.99 -2.93
N ILE A 169 9.93 26.29 -4.13
CA ILE A 169 9.27 25.88 -5.37
C ILE A 169 9.26 24.35 -5.37
N ILE A 170 8.17 23.76 -4.87
CA ILE A 170 7.81 22.34 -5.00
C ILE A 170 6.70 22.27 -6.04
#